data_AF-A0AAU3ULX6-F1
#
_entry.id   AF-A0AAU3ULX6-F1
#
_cell.length_a   1.000
_cell.length_b   1.000
_cell.length_c   1.000
_cell.angle_alpha   90.00
_cell.angle_beta   90.00
_cell.angle_gamma   90.00
#
_symmetry.space_group_name_H-M   'P 1'
#
loop_
_entity.id
_entity.type
_entity.pdbx_description
1 polymer ?
#
loop_
_entity_poly.entity_id
_entity_poly.type
_entity_poly.pdbx_seq_one_letter_code
_entity_poly.pdbx_strand_id
1 'polypeptide(L)'
;MEWANPATPISRDNVLITASLYWFTRTGPAAADFYWEIAHAENPGWGDTSAVPQGQSLFYSDPFVRRLLGAGDSVAFFREHAEGGHFPAFEAPDLFADDIRAFFRQLRG
;
A
#
# COMPACT_ATOMS: atom_id res chain seq x y z
N MET A 1 -17.09 -3.80 6.21
CA MET A 1 -15.67 -3.56 5.87
C MET A 1 -15.65 -2.34 4.98
N GLU A 2 -15.31 -1.20 5.56
CA GLU A 2 -15.06 0.03 4.80
C GLU A 2 -13.56 0.05 4.48
N TRP A 3 -13.22 0.10 3.20
CA TRP A 3 -11.85 -0.04 2.71
C TRP A 3 -11.10 1.28 2.69
N ALA A 4 -11.81 2.39 2.50
CA ALA A 4 -11.30 3.73 2.74
C ALA A 4 -11.51 4.08 4.22
N ASN A 5 -10.62 4.87 4.79
CA ASN A 5 -10.84 5.42 6.11
C ASN A 5 -11.96 6.49 6.00
N PRO A 6 -13.06 6.36 6.75
CA PRO A 6 -14.18 7.31 6.69
C PRO A 6 -13.77 8.73 7.14
N ALA A 7 -12.68 8.88 7.90
CA ALA A 7 -12.13 10.18 8.28
C ALA A 7 -11.40 10.88 7.13
N THR A 8 -10.93 10.13 6.11
CA THR A 8 -10.21 10.63 4.95
C THR A 8 -10.83 10.08 3.66
N PRO A 9 -12.07 10.47 3.32
CA PRO A 9 -12.80 9.89 2.20
C PRO A 9 -12.15 10.25 0.87
N ILE A 10 -12.07 9.27 -0.03
CA ILE A 10 -11.62 9.50 -1.40
C ILE A 10 -12.67 10.32 -2.16
N SER A 11 -12.21 11.37 -2.86
CA SER A 11 -13.12 12.23 -3.64
C SER A 11 -13.83 11.44 -4.74
N ARG A 12 -15.07 11.83 -5.03
CA ARG A 12 -15.85 11.25 -6.13
C ARG A 12 -15.11 11.37 -7.47
N ASP A 13 -14.42 12.48 -7.68
CA ASP A 13 -13.66 12.72 -8.91
C ASP A 13 -12.52 11.71 -9.07
N ASN A 14 -11.78 11.40 -7.99
CA ASN A 14 -10.73 10.37 -8.03
C ASN A 14 -11.31 8.99 -8.37
N VAL A 15 -12.49 8.65 -7.84
CA VAL A 15 -13.19 7.40 -8.17
C VAL A 15 -13.59 7.37 -9.66
N LEU A 16 -14.20 8.46 -10.16
CA LEU A 16 -14.64 8.54 -11.55
C LEU A 16 -13.47 8.54 -12.53
N ILE A 17 -12.38 9.22 -12.21
CA ILE A 17 -11.15 9.23 -13.02
C ILE A 17 -10.57 7.82 -13.10
N THR A 18 -10.43 7.15 -11.96
CA THR A 18 -9.87 5.78 -11.91
C THR A 18 -10.76 4.81 -12.70
N ALA A 19 -12.07 4.87 -12.53
CA ALA A 19 -13.02 4.05 -13.29
C ALA A 19 -12.97 4.34 -14.79
N SER A 20 -12.86 5.62 -15.17
CA SER A 20 -12.76 6.05 -16.56
C SER A 20 -11.48 5.53 -17.22
N LEU A 21 -10.34 5.57 -16.51
CA LEU A 21 -9.10 5.00 -17.01
C LEU A 21 -9.27 3.51 -17.32
N TYR A 22 -9.74 2.72 -16.34
CA TYR A 22 -9.98 1.28 -16.51
C TYR A 22 -10.90 0.96 -17.69
N TRP A 23 -11.96 1.76 -17.86
CA TRP A 23 -12.92 1.61 -18.95
C TRP A 23 -12.30 1.92 -20.32
N PHE A 24 -11.74 3.12 -20.47
CA PHE A 24 -11.23 3.59 -21.77
C PHE A 24 -9.98 2.84 -22.21
N THR A 25 -9.15 2.34 -21.29
CA THR A 25 -7.98 1.53 -21.63
C THR A 25 -8.29 0.03 -21.65
N ARG A 26 -9.51 -0.39 -21.31
CA ARG A 26 -9.95 -1.80 -21.25
C ARG A 26 -9.05 -2.68 -20.37
N THR A 27 -8.52 -2.13 -19.27
CA THR A 27 -7.54 -2.80 -18.41
C THR A 27 -8.15 -3.60 -17.27
N GLY A 28 -9.47 -3.53 -17.06
CA GLY A 28 -10.17 -4.29 -16.02
C GLY A 28 -9.84 -5.79 -16.00
N PRO A 29 -9.99 -6.53 -17.12
CA PRO A 29 -9.67 -7.95 -17.16
C PRO A 29 -8.20 -8.26 -16.84
N ALA A 30 -7.26 -7.55 -17.46
CA ALA A 30 -5.83 -7.78 -17.24
C ALA A 30 -5.39 -7.44 -15.80
N ALA A 31 -5.99 -6.44 -15.17
CA ALA A 31 -5.72 -6.13 -13.76
C ALA A 31 -6.24 -7.23 -12.81
N ALA A 32 -7.26 -7.99 -13.23
CA ALA A 32 -7.82 -9.07 -12.42
C ALA A 32 -7.01 -10.37 -12.48
N ASP A 33 -6.15 -10.56 -13.49
CA ASP A 33 -5.29 -11.74 -13.62
C ASP A 33 -4.40 -11.95 -12.38
N PHE A 34 -3.99 -10.86 -11.73
CA PHE A 34 -3.25 -10.88 -10.46
C PHE A 34 -3.92 -11.72 -9.36
N TYR A 35 -5.27 -11.72 -9.29
CA TYR A 35 -5.99 -12.56 -8.32
C TYR A 35 -5.83 -14.04 -8.61
N TRP A 36 -5.84 -14.42 -9.89
CA TRP A 36 -5.61 -15.79 -10.30
C TRP A 36 -4.18 -16.22 -9.98
N GLU A 37 -3.20 -15.36 -10.29
CA GLU A 37 -1.79 -15.60 -9.99
C GLU A 37 -1.54 -15.81 -8.50
N ILE A 38 -2.05 -14.93 -7.63
CA ILE A 38 -1.91 -15.11 -6.17
C ILE A 38 -2.56 -16.42 -5.71
N ALA A 39 -3.77 -16.72 -6.19
CA ALA A 39 -4.51 -17.91 -5.76
C ALA A 39 -3.84 -19.23 -6.17
N HIS A 40 -2.93 -19.19 -7.16
CA HIS A 40 -2.23 -20.37 -7.68
C HIS A 40 -0.73 -20.35 -7.42
N ALA A 41 -0.22 -19.33 -6.71
CA ALA A 41 1.17 -19.29 -6.30
C ALA A 41 1.43 -20.28 -5.16
N GLU A 42 2.44 -21.14 -5.32
CA GLU A 42 2.89 -22.05 -4.24
C GLU A 42 3.42 -21.26 -3.03
N ASN A 43 4.10 -20.14 -3.28
CA ASN A 43 4.44 -19.13 -2.29
C ASN A 43 4.16 -17.74 -2.88
N PRO A 44 3.08 -17.05 -2.47
CA PRO A 44 2.76 -15.70 -2.94
C PRO A 44 3.71 -14.60 -2.41
N GLY A 45 4.68 -14.96 -1.55
CA GLY A 45 5.75 -14.05 -1.10
C GLY A 45 5.33 -13.01 -0.07
N TRP A 46 4.17 -13.18 0.56
CA TRP A 46 3.71 -12.29 1.63
C TRP A 46 4.61 -12.43 2.86
N GLY A 47 5.45 -11.42 3.10
CA GLY A 47 6.35 -11.38 4.25
C GLY A 47 7.72 -12.01 4.02
N ASP A 48 8.07 -12.35 2.77
CA ASP A 48 9.41 -12.84 2.44
C ASP A 48 10.46 -11.75 2.68
N THR A 49 11.60 -12.16 3.25
CA THR A 49 12.74 -11.26 3.50
C THR A 49 13.44 -10.91 2.18
N SER A 50 13.70 -9.63 1.93
CA SER A 50 14.53 -9.21 0.80
C SER A 50 16.00 -9.08 1.17
N ALA A 51 16.88 -9.34 0.20
CA ALA A 51 18.32 -9.10 0.32
C ALA A 51 18.70 -7.62 0.14
N VAL A 52 17.75 -6.76 -0.27
CA VAL A 52 17.94 -5.31 -0.40
C VAL A 52 17.15 -4.57 0.68
N PRO A 53 17.53 -3.32 1.05
CA PRO A 53 16.80 -2.55 2.05
C PRO A 53 15.30 -2.44 1.72
N GLN A 54 14.45 -2.77 2.69
CA GLN A 54 13.00 -2.65 2.59
C GLN A 54 12.47 -1.60 3.56
N GLY A 55 11.46 -0.85 3.11
CA GLY A 55 10.70 0.09 3.93
C GLY A 55 9.24 -0.30 3.99
N GLN A 56 8.61 -0.14 5.15
CA GLN A 56 7.20 -0.40 5.40
C GLN A 56 6.56 0.84 6.04
N SER A 57 5.40 1.23 5.53
CA SER A 57 4.59 2.30 6.11
C SER A 57 3.17 1.80 6.29
N LEU A 58 2.72 1.71 7.53
CA LEU A 58 1.40 1.22 7.91
C LEU A 58 0.46 2.40 8.13
N PHE A 59 -0.63 2.44 7.37
CA PHE A 59 -1.71 3.44 7.50
C PHE A 59 -2.96 2.76 8.03
N TYR A 60 -3.50 3.28 9.14
CA TYR A 60 -4.78 2.86 9.71
C TYR A 60 -4.93 1.32 9.78
N SER A 61 -3.87 0.66 10.26
CA SER A 61 -3.79 -0.79 10.34
C SER A 61 -4.42 -1.31 11.64
N ASP A 62 -5.25 -2.33 11.53
CA ASP A 62 -5.73 -3.09 12.69
C ASP A 62 -4.54 -3.72 13.47
N PRO A 63 -4.61 -3.84 14.81
CA PRO A 63 -3.57 -4.48 15.62
C PRO A 63 -3.11 -5.86 15.14
N PHE A 64 -3.98 -6.63 14.48
CA PHE A 64 -3.62 -7.91 13.87
C PHE A 64 -2.67 -7.74 12.68
N VAL A 65 -2.95 -6.78 11.79
CA VAL A 65 -2.09 -6.44 10.64
C VAL A 65 -0.74 -5.93 11.14
N ARG A 66 -0.73 -5.11 12.18
CA ARG A 66 0.50 -4.67 12.86
C ARG A 66 1.33 -5.81 13.40
N ARG A 67 0.71 -6.88 13.92
CA ARG A 67 1.42 -8.06 14.42
C ARG A 67 1.96 -8.94 13.30
N LEU A 68 1.28 -8.99 12.16
CA LEU A 68 1.67 -9.79 11.00
C LEU A 68 2.76 -9.09 10.14
N LEU A 69 2.65 -7.77 9.99
CA LEU A 69 3.51 -6.91 9.17
C LEU A 69 4.41 -5.99 9.98
N GLY A 70 4.56 -6.22 11.29
CA GLY A 70 5.41 -5.40 12.15
C GLY A 70 6.87 -5.43 11.68
N ALA A 71 7.67 -4.47 12.15
CA ALA A 71 9.10 -4.37 11.83
C ALA A 71 9.85 -5.65 12.24
N GLY A 72 9.96 -6.60 11.31
CA GLY A 72 10.91 -7.68 11.42
C GLY A 72 12.35 -7.15 11.30
N ASP A 73 13.32 -7.96 11.71
CA ASP A 73 14.74 -7.55 11.75
C ASP A 73 15.30 -7.12 10.37
N SER A 74 14.62 -7.45 9.26
CA SER A 74 15.02 -7.12 7.89
C SER A 74 14.51 -5.76 7.37
N VAL A 75 13.70 -5.02 8.15
CA VAL A 75 13.07 -3.78 7.68
C VAL A 75 13.96 -2.57 8.02
N ALA A 76 14.52 -1.93 7.00
CA ALA A 76 15.39 -0.76 7.15
C ALA A 76 14.63 0.52 7.55
N PHE A 77 13.33 0.60 7.23
CA PHE A 77 12.49 1.74 7.55
C PHE A 77 11.08 1.27 7.92
N PHE A 78 10.59 1.68 9.08
CA PHE A 78 9.23 1.36 9.53
C PHE A 78 8.56 2.61 10.08
N ARG A 79 7.33 2.88 9.63
CA ARG A 79 6.46 3.93 10.18
C ARG A 79 5.01 3.48 10.26
N GLU A 80 4.30 4.05 11.22
CA GLU A 80 2.89 3.79 11.47
C GLU A 80 2.16 5.12 11.61
N HIS A 81 1.00 5.24 10.96
CA HIS A 81 0.20 6.45 10.92
C HIS A 81 -1.22 6.15 11.39
N ALA A 82 -1.74 7.04 12.24
CA ALA A 82 -3.14 7.01 12.69
C ALA A 82 -4.12 7.53 11.63
N GLU A 83 -3.61 8.26 10.63
CA GLU A 83 -4.36 8.83 9.51
C GLU A 83 -4.12 8.03 8.22
N GLY A 84 -4.99 8.20 7.22
CA GLY A 84 -4.95 7.44 5.97
C GLY A 84 -5.67 6.09 6.06
N GLY A 85 -5.54 5.26 5.04
CA GLY A 85 -6.28 3.99 4.92
C GLY A 85 -5.64 3.06 3.88
N HIS A 86 -6.46 2.26 3.20
CA HIS A 86 -5.98 1.35 2.16
C HIS A 86 -5.35 2.10 0.96
N PHE A 87 -5.74 3.35 0.74
CA PHE A 87 -5.28 4.20 -0.35
C PHE A 87 -4.50 5.41 0.19
N PRO A 88 -3.34 5.23 0.85
CA PRO A 88 -2.65 6.31 1.55
C PRO A 88 -2.23 7.46 0.62
N ALA A 89 -1.98 7.19 -0.66
CA ALA A 89 -1.69 8.22 -1.66
C ALA A 89 -2.89 9.14 -1.95
N PHE A 90 -4.13 8.68 -1.75
CA PHE A 90 -5.33 9.51 -1.87
C PHE A 90 -5.80 10.06 -0.51
N GLU A 91 -5.56 9.31 0.56
CA GLU A 91 -6.13 9.58 1.88
C GLU A 91 -5.22 10.43 2.77
N ALA A 92 -3.90 10.25 2.68
CA ALA A 92 -2.90 11.00 3.43
C ALA A 92 -1.65 11.26 2.56
N PRO A 93 -1.78 12.00 1.45
CA PRO A 93 -0.75 12.13 0.42
C PRO A 93 0.58 12.68 0.95
N ASP A 94 0.54 13.62 1.89
CA ASP A 94 1.74 14.22 2.47
C ASP A 94 2.52 13.22 3.33
N LEU A 95 1.82 12.48 4.21
CA LEU A 95 2.43 11.42 5.02
C LEU A 95 3.03 10.33 4.14
N PHE A 96 2.29 9.90 3.10
CA PHE A 96 2.76 8.90 2.14
C PHE A 96 4.02 9.36 1.39
N ALA A 97 4.00 10.57 0.85
CA ALA A 97 5.14 11.12 0.11
C ALA A 97 6.36 11.34 1.01
N ASP A 98 6.16 11.80 2.24
CA ASP A 98 7.24 12.05 3.17
C ASP A 98 7.93 10.77 3.65
N ASP A 99 7.18 9.68 3.79
CA ASP A 99 7.73 8.37 4.13
C ASP A 99 8.59 7.80 2.99
N ILE A 100 8.11 7.89 1.74
CA ILE A 100 8.92 7.52 0.56
C ILE A 100 10.22 8.31 0.55
N ARG A 101 10.14 9.64 0.72
CA ARG A 101 11.32 10.51 0.73
C ARG A 101 12.25 10.17 1.89
N ALA A 102 11.70 9.89 3.08
CA ALA A 102 12.47 9.56 4.27
C ALA A 102 13.25 8.26 4.10
N PHE A 103 12.60 7.22 3.59
CA PHE A 103 13.26 5.95 3.26
C PHE A 103 14.42 6.17 2.27
N PHE A 104 14.15 6.80 1.12
CA PHE A 104 15.20 6.98 0.10
C PHE A 104 16.32 7.95 0.53
N ARG A 105 16.07 8.89 1.44
CA ARG A 105 17.14 9.73 2.00
C ARG A 105 18.17 8.92 2.79
N GLN A 106 17.77 7.83 3.46
CA GLN A 106 18.70 6.95 4.18
C GLN A 106 19.64 6.18 3.24
N LEU A 107 19.22 6.01 1.98
CA LEU A 107 19.96 5.27 0.95
C LEU A 107 20.84 6.18 0.07
N ARG A 108 20.79 7.50 0.28
CA ARG A 108 21.68 8.45 -0.38
C ARG A 108 22.97 8.53 0.43
N GLY A 109 24.07 8.08 -0.18
CA GLY A 109 25.42 8.30 0.34
C GLY A 109 25.85 9.76 0.25
#